data_AF-A0A9D2WSW8-F1
#
_entry.id   AF-A0A9D2WSW8-F1
#
_cell.length_a   1.000
_cell.length_b   1.000
_cell.length_c   1.000
_cell.angle_alpha   90.00
_cell.angle_beta   90.00
_cell.angle_gamma   90.00
#
_symmetry.space_group_name_H-M   'P 1'
#
loop_
_entity.id
_entity.type
_entity.pdbx_description
1 polymer ?
#
loop_
_entity_poly.entity_id
_entity_poly.type
_entity_poly.pdbx_seq_one_letter_code
_entity_poly.pdbx_strand_id
1 'polypeptide(L)'
;MGVSLYNQEGYLDPTAHEALTNIERERRKKIVFICSPFAGDLELNTIRARRYGRFAVIKNVVPIIPHLMYPQFLEENDPEERKLGMEMGLILLSKCQELWVFGRELSTGMAAEVRRAKKWNIPIRYFTTECREMTGQREYGEIGGQRR
;
A
#
# COMPACT_ATOMS: atom_id res chain seq x y z
N MET A 1 -15.27 -1.13 18.02
CA MET A 1 -15.54 -0.69 19.40
C MET A 1 -14.19 -0.64 20.11
N GLY A 2 -13.90 0.43 20.85
CA GLY A 2 -12.62 0.54 21.57
C GLY A 2 -12.69 -0.13 22.95
N VAL A 3 -11.53 -0.43 23.53
CA VAL A 3 -11.41 -0.93 24.90
C VAL A 3 -11.97 0.09 25.89
N SER A 4 -12.84 -0.34 26.80
CA SER A 4 -13.40 0.50 27.87
C SER A 4 -12.32 0.94 28.85
N LEU A 5 -12.45 2.16 29.41
CA LEU A 5 -11.61 2.63 30.52
C LEU A 5 -12.12 2.15 31.89
N TYR A 6 -13.33 1.57 31.93
CA TYR A 6 -13.98 1.08 33.13
C TYR A 6 -14.15 -0.44 33.07
N ASN A 7 -13.98 -1.09 34.22
CA ASN A 7 -14.20 -2.52 34.38
C ASN A 7 -15.71 -2.90 34.39
N GLN A 8 -16.04 -4.18 34.56
CA GLN A 8 -17.43 -4.67 34.52
C GLN A 8 -18.31 -4.12 35.65
N GLU A 9 -17.70 -3.66 36.75
CA GLU A 9 -18.39 -3.06 37.89
C GLU A 9 -18.52 -1.52 37.76
N GLY A 10 -17.97 -0.94 36.69
CA GLY A 10 -18.01 0.50 36.42
C GLY A 10 -16.90 1.31 37.11
N TYR A 11 -15.92 0.65 37.74
CA TYR A 11 -14.76 1.34 38.32
C TYR A 11 -13.72 1.66 37.24
N LEU A 12 -13.04 2.80 37.41
CA LEU A 12 -11.93 3.21 36.56
C LEU A 12 -10.79 2.20 36.68
N ASP A 13 -10.40 1.56 35.58
CA ASP A 13 -9.31 0.58 35.55
C ASP A 13 -8.34 0.91 34.40
N PRO A 14 -7.43 1.88 34.61
CA PRO A 14 -6.52 2.33 33.57
C PRO A 14 -5.50 1.24 33.20
N THR A 15 -5.14 0.37 34.15
CA THR A 15 -4.20 -0.72 33.93
C THR A 15 -4.78 -1.77 32.98
N ALA A 16 -6.00 -2.23 33.23
CA ALA A 16 -6.67 -3.17 32.33
C ALA A 16 -6.92 -2.53 30.95
N HIS A 17 -7.34 -1.27 30.92
CA HIS A 17 -7.53 -0.53 29.67
C HIS A 17 -6.24 -0.45 28.83
N GLU A 18 -5.12 -0.07 29.45
CA GLU A 18 -3.83 0.05 28.76
C GLU A 18 -3.35 -1.32 28.25
N ALA A 19 -3.41 -2.35 29.10
CA ALA A 19 -3.01 -3.70 28.74
C ALA A 19 -3.82 -4.23 27.54
N LEU A 20 -5.15 -4.13 27.59
CA LEU A 20 -6.04 -4.57 26.52
C LEU A 20 -5.87 -3.73 25.24
N THR A 21 -5.67 -2.41 25.36
CA THR A 21 -5.44 -1.52 24.21
C THR A 21 -4.12 -1.85 23.52
N ASN A 22 -3.07 -2.18 24.27
CA ASN A 22 -1.79 -2.61 23.71
C ASN A 22 -1.93 -3.95 22.99
N ILE A 23 -2.65 -4.92 23.56
CA ILE A 23 -2.97 -6.20 22.90
C ILE A 23 -3.75 -5.97 21.60
N GLU A 24 -4.75 -5.08 21.58
CA GLU A 24 -5.49 -4.74 20.36
C GLU A 24 -4.59 -4.07 19.31
N ARG A 25 -3.70 -3.17 19.72
CA ARG A 25 -2.73 -2.52 18.82
C ARG A 25 -1.77 -3.54 18.20
N GLU A 26 -1.24 -4.47 18.99
CA GLU A 26 -0.35 -5.54 18.51
C GLU A 26 -1.07 -6.49 17.55
N ARG A 27 -2.36 -6.74 17.76
CA ARG A 27 -3.19 -7.53 16.85
C ARG A 27 -3.52 -6.80 15.54
N ARG A 28 -3.39 -5.47 15.49
CA ARG A 28 -3.76 -4.67 14.32
C ARG A 28 -2.72 -4.82 13.22
N LYS A 29 -3.13 -5.41 12.11
CA LYS A 29 -2.28 -5.55 10.93
C LYS A 29 -2.03 -4.18 10.28
N LYS A 30 -0.81 -3.95 9.82
CA LYS A 30 -0.47 -2.78 8.99
C LYS A 30 -1.25 -2.83 7.68
N ILE A 31 -1.75 -1.69 7.24
CA ILE A 31 -2.34 -1.45 5.94
C ILE A 31 -1.22 -0.96 5.02
N VAL A 32 -1.02 -1.66 3.92
CA VAL A 32 0.04 -1.36 2.94
C VAL A 32 -0.56 -1.01 1.60
N PHE A 33 -0.08 0.08 1.02
CA PHE A 33 -0.47 0.48 -0.32
C PHE A 33 0.42 -0.23 -1.34
N ILE A 34 -0.17 -0.92 -2.32
CA ILE A 34 0.55 -1.60 -3.39
C ILE A 34 0.62 -0.69 -4.61
N CYS A 35 1.84 -0.27 -4.94
CA CYS A 35 2.18 0.55 -6.09
C CYS A 35 2.88 -0.33 -7.13
N SER A 36 2.26 -0.53 -8.29
CA SER A 36 2.83 -1.32 -9.39
C SER A 36 2.33 -0.81 -10.74
N PRO A 37 3.04 -1.11 -11.84
CA PRO A 37 2.56 -0.80 -13.18
C PRO A 37 1.18 -1.43 -13.42
N PHE A 38 0.29 -0.67 -14.05
CA PHE A 38 -1.04 -1.15 -14.44
C PHE A 38 -1.29 -0.93 -15.93
N ALA A 39 -1.07 0.30 -16.42
CA ALA A 39 -1.14 0.64 -17.84
C ALA A 39 -0.15 -0.18 -18.70
N GLY A 40 -0.49 -0.33 -19.99
CA GLY A 40 0.26 -1.15 -20.95
C GLY A 40 -0.40 -2.53 -21.10
N ASP A 41 0.29 -3.58 -20.68
CA ASP A 41 -0.26 -4.94 -20.67
C ASP A 41 -1.18 -5.15 -19.45
N LEU A 42 -2.45 -4.78 -19.61
CA LEU A 42 -3.46 -4.84 -18.55
C LEU A 42 -3.65 -6.25 -17.98
N GLU A 43 -3.60 -7.29 -18.83
CA GLU A 43 -3.81 -8.67 -18.40
C GLU A 43 -2.66 -9.13 -17.52
N LEU A 44 -1.42 -8.97 -17.99
CA LEU A 44 -0.22 -9.34 -17.24
C LEU A 44 -0.09 -8.53 -15.95
N ASN A 45 -0.34 -7.22 -16.01
CA ASN A 45 -0.24 -6.34 -14.85
C ASN A 45 -1.34 -6.66 -13.82
N THR A 46 -2.54 -7.05 -14.25
CA THR A 46 -3.60 -7.52 -13.35
C THR A 46 -3.17 -8.80 -12.62
N ILE A 47 -2.60 -9.78 -13.33
CA ILE A 47 -2.08 -11.02 -12.74
C ILE A 47 -0.97 -10.70 -11.72
N ARG A 48 -0.05 -9.80 -12.07
CA ARG A 48 1.03 -9.35 -11.18
C ARG A 48 0.50 -8.67 -9.93
N ALA A 49 -0.41 -7.70 -10.07
CA ALA A 49 -1.02 -6.99 -8.96
C ALA A 49 -1.74 -7.95 -7.99
N ARG A 50 -2.47 -8.95 -8.50
CA ARG A 50 -3.08 -10.01 -7.69
C ARG A 50 -2.03 -10.81 -6.91
N ARG A 51 -0.92 -11.17 -7.56
CA ARG A 51 0.21 -11.85 -6.91
C ARG A 51 0.84 -11.00 -5.80
N TYR A 52 1.01 -9.69 -6.02
CA TYR A 52 1.53 -8.77 -5.01
C TYR A 52 0.59 -8.66 -3.81
N GLY A 53 -0.71 -8.61 -4.05
CA GLY A 53 -1.73 -8.69 -2.99
C GLY A 53 -1.60 -9.98 -2.17
N ARG A 54 -1.47 -11.14 -2.82
CA ARG A 54 -1.28 -12.41 -2.11
C ARG A 54 0.03 -12.43 -1.32
N PHE A 55 1.11 -11.88 -1.85
CA PHE A 55 2.38 -11.73 -1.14
C PHE A 55 2.23 -10.88 0.14
N ALA A 56 1.54 -9.74 0.05
CA ALA A 56 1.27 -8.90 1.22
C ALA A 56 0.44 -9.63 2.29
N VAL A 57 -0.57 -10.41 1.90
CA VAL A 57 -1.34 -11.24 2.83
C VAL A 57 -0.45 -12.28 3.53
N ILE A 58 0.45 -12.95 2.80
CA ILE A 58 1.42 -13.91 3.38
C ILE A 58 2.36 -13.22 4.38
N LYS A 59 2.71 -11.95 4.14
CA LYS A 59 3.50 -11.12 5.07
C LYS A 59 2.68 -10.57 6.25
N ASN A 60 1.45 -11.04 6.44
CA ASN A 60 0.55 -10.67 7.53
C ASN A 60 0.20 -9.17 7.59
N VAL A 61 0.08 -8.53 6.41
CA VAL A 61 -0.37 -7.14 6.26
C VAL A 61 -1.64 -7.07 5.40
N VAL A 62 -2.35 -5.94 5.45
CA VAL A 62 -3.59 -5.69 4.70
C VAL A 62 -3.26 -4.89 3.43
N PRO A 63 -3.33 -5.47 2.23
CA PRO A 63 -3.02 -4.75 0.99
C PRO A 63 -4.20 -3.89 0.50
N ILE A 64 -3.88 -2.68 0.05
CA ILE A 64 -4.76 -1.81 -0.73
C ILE A 64 -4.18 -1.70 -2.13
N ILE A 65 -4.96 -2.05 -3.16
CA ILE A 65 -4.52 -2.12 -4.56
C ILE A 65 -5.52 -1.35 -5.43
N PRO A 66 -5.47 0.00 -5.44
CA PRO A 66 -6.52 0.79 -6.07
C PRO A 66 -6.65 0.54 -7.58
N HIS A 67 -5.54 0.25 -8.26
CA HIS A 67 -5.54 -0.05 -9.69
C HIS A 67 -6.17 -1.41 -10.05
N LEU A 68 -6.52 -2.27 -9.08
CA LEU A 68 -7.40 -3.42 -9.31
C LEU A 68 -8.87 -3.11 -9.00
N MET A 69 -9.12 -2.06 -8.22
CA MET A 69 -10.44 -1.72 -7.69
C MET A 69 -11.15 -0.68 -8.55
N TYR A 70 -10.49 0.45 -8.81
CA TYR A 70 -11.07 1.58 -9.53
C TYR A 70 -11.44 1.28 -10.98
N PRO A 71 -10.64 0.54 -11.78
CA PRO A 71 -11.04 0.23 -13.16
C PRO A 71 -12.31 -0.62 -13.29
N GLN A 72 -12.87 -1.11 -12.19
CA GLN A 72 -14.17 -1.82 -12.22
C GLN A 72 -15.36 -0.86 -12.30
N PHE A 73 -15.14 0.44 -12.07
CA PHE A 73 -16.19 1.46 -12.06
C PHE A 73 -15.72 2.86 -12.48
N LEU A 74 -14.47 2.98 -12.97
CA LEU A 74 -13.90 4.16 -13.61
C LEU A 74 -13.28 3.75 -14.94
N GLU A 75 -13.45 4.59 -15.96
CA GLU A 75 -12.93 4.42 -17.30
C GLU A 75 -11.51 4.97 -17.41
N GLU A 76 -10.54 4.10 -17.71
CA GLU A 76 -9.11 4.49 -17.77
C GLU A 76 -8.80 5.42 -18.96
N ASN A 77 -9.63 5.37 -20.01
CA ASN A 77 -9.50 6.19 -21.21
C ASN A 77 -10.12 7.60 -21.05
N ASP A 78 -10.92 7.83 -20.00
CA ASP A 78 -11.43 9.15 -19.67
C ASP A 78 -10.39 9.92 -18.82
N PRO A 79 -9.85 11.05 -19.30
CA PRO A 79 -8.88 11.83 -18.54
C PRO A 79 -9.38 12.34 -17.18
N GLU A 80 -10.66 12.69 -17.05
CA GLU A 80 -11.24 13.21 -15.82
C GLU A 80 -11.44 12.09 -14.80
N GLU A 81 -11.95 10.93 -15.22
CA GLU A 81 -12.09 9.77 -14.33
C GLU A 81 -10.72 9.20 -13.93
N ARG A 82 -9.75 9.21 -14.84
CA ARG A 82 -8.36 8.86 -14.51
C ARG A 82 -7.77 9.78 -13.45
N LYS A 83 -7.99 11.10 -13.58
CA LYS A 83 -7.54 12.08 -12.58
C LYS A 83 -8.22 11.85 -11.24
N LEU A 84 -9.54 11.61 -11.25
CA LEU A 84 -10.31 11.27 -10.05
C LEU A 84 -9.76 10.00 -9.37
N GLY A 85 -9.49 8.95 -10.14
CA GLY A 85 -8.89 7.70 -9.64
C GLY A 85 -7.52 7.93 -8.99
N MET A 86 -6.67 8.79 -9.56
CA MET A 86 -5.39 9.16 -8.97
C MET A 86 -5.57 9.92 -7.65
N GLU A 87 -6.50 10.88 -7.58
CA GLU A 87 -6.77 11.65 -6.37
C GLU A 87 -7.28 10.75 -5.24
N MET A 88 -8.25 9.87 -5.53
CA MET A 88 -8.76 8.89 -4.57
C MET A 88 -7.66 7.92 -4.12
N GLY A 89 -6.79 7.49 -5.03
CA GLY A 89 -5.62 6.67 -4.71
C GLY A 89 -4.69 7.35 -3.71
N LEU A 90 -4.41 8.64 -3.87
CA LEU A 90 -3.60 9.41 -2.90
C LEU A 90 -4.31 9.56 -1.55
N ILE A 91 -5.63 9.72 -1.53
CA ILE A 91 -6.40 9.74 -0.28
C ILE A 91 -6.26 8.40 0.44
N LEU A 92 -6.38 7.27 -0.24
CA LEU A 92 -6.16 5.95 0.34
C LEU A 92 -4.72 5.76 0.83
N LEU A 93 -3.73 6.19 0.04
CA LEU A 93 -2.32 6.16 0.44
C LEU A 93 -2.08 6.91 1.76
N SER A 94 -2.75 8.04 1.98
CA SER A 94 -2.65 8.81 3.24
C SER A 94 -3.11 8.05 4.48
N LYS A 95 -3.88 6.97 4.31
CA LYS A 95 -4.37 6.10 5.39
C LYS A 95 -3.54 4.83 5.58
N CYS A 96 -2.57 4.59 4.69
CA CYS A 96 -1.69 3.42 4.75
C CYS A 96 -0.48 3.67 5.64
N GLN A 97 0.06 2.61 6.23
CA GLN A 97 1.24 2.66 7.09
C GLN A 97 2.55 2.48 6.30
N GLU A 98 2.51 1.84 5.13
CA GLU A 98 3.67 1.68 4.25
C GLU A 98 3.22 1.75 2.77
N LEU A 99 4.13 2.16 1.89
CA LEU A 99 4.02 2.07 0.45
C LEU A 99 4.95 0.97 -0.06
N TRP A 100 4.42 -0.04 -0.73
CA TRP A 100 5.21 -1.12 -1.34
C TRP A 100 5.20 -0.95 -2.85
N VAL A 101 6.39 -0.72 -3.41
CA VAL A 101 6.59 -0.46 -4.84
C VAL A 101 7.13 -1.71 -5.51
N PHE A 102 6.43 -2.21 -6.53
CA PHE A 102 6.83 -3.38 -7.29
C PHE A 102 7.16 -3.02 -8.74
N GLY A 103 8.26 -3.57 -9.25
CA GLY A 103 8.62 -3.42 -10.66
C GLY A 103 10.11 -3.12 -10.83
N ARG A 104 10.46 -2.73 -12.05
CA ARG A 104 11.81 -2.24 -12.41
C ARG A 104 11.83 -0.75 -12.73
N GLU A 105 10.69 -0.22 -13.15
CA GLU A 105 10.53 1.16 -13.58
C GLU A 105 9.37 1.80 -12.83
N LEU A 106 9.40 3.12 -12.69
CA LEU A 106 8.30 3.89 -12.12
C LEU A 106 7.52 4.53 -13.26
N SER A 107 6.25 4.13 -13.42
CA SER A 107 5.34 4.89 -14.28
C SER A 107 5.07 6.28 -13.70
N THR A 108 4.52 7.20 -14.50
CA THR A 108 4.15 8.54 -14.03
C THR A 108 3.23 8.50 -12.80
N GLY A 109 2.27 7.57 -12.77
CA GLY A 109 1.36 7.37 -11.63
C GLY A 109 2.10 6.89 -10.39
N MET A 110 2.96 5.88 -10.53
CA MET A 110 3.77 5.36 -9.43
C MET A 110 4.73 6.43 -8.87
N ALA A 111 5.35 7.22 -9.75
CA ALA A 111 6.24 8.30 -9.33
C ALA A 111 5.49 9.37 -8.50
N ALA A 112 4.23 9.65 -8.82
CA ALA A 112 3.39 10.56 -8.05
C ALA A 112 3.09 10.01 -6.64
N GLU A 113 2.73 8.73 -6.54
CA GLU A 113 2.50 8.03 -5.27
C GLU A 113 3.77 8.02 -4.40
N VAL A 114 4.92 7.65 -4.97
CA VAL A 114 6.22 7.64 -4.28
C VAL A 114 6.58 9.04 -3.78
N ARG A 115 6.42 10.07 -4.61
CA ARG A 115 6.68 11.46 -4.21
C ARG A 115 5.79 11.87 -3.04
N ARG A 116 4.50 11.49 -3.07
CA ARG A 116 3.54 11.82 -2.02
C ARG A 116 3.86 11.08 -0.71
N ALA A 117 4.19 9.79 -0.79
CA ALA A 117 4.60 8.98 0.35
C ALA A 117 5.86 9.57 1.03
N LYS A 118 6.86 9.97 0.24
CA LYS A 118 8.05 10.69 0.76
C LYS A 118 7.66 11.97 1.51
N LYS A 119 6.79 12.79 0.91
CA LYS A 119 6.31 14.05 1.53
C LYS A 119 5.56 13.81 2.85
N TRP A 120 4.88 12.67 2.99
CA TRP A 120 4.14 12.29 4.19
C TRP A 120 4.94 11.44 5.18
N ASN A 121 6.25 11.22 4.94
CA ASN A 121 7.08 10.30 5.73
C ASN A 121 6.47 8.89 5.87
N ILE A 122 5.74 8.42 4.84
CA ILE A 122 5.27 7.04 4.79
C ILE A 122 6.45 6.16 4.37
N PRO A 123 6.82 5.14 5.16
CA PRO A 123 7.87 4.20 4.80
C PRO A 123 7.64 3.56 3.43
N ILE A 124 8.66 3.58 2.57
CA ILE A 124 8.60 3.01 1.21
C ILE A 124 9.52 1.79 1.14
N ARG A 125 8.99 0.68 0.65
CA ARG A 125 9.72 -0.57 0.43
C ARG A 125 9.66 -0.93 -1.05
N TYR A 126 10.80 -1.35 -1.60
CA TYR A 126 10.94 -1.66 -3.02
C TYR A 126 11.09 -3.16 -3.21
N PHE A 127 10.40 -3.68 -4.23
CA PHE A 127 10.36 -5.10 -4.54
C PHE A 127 10.52 -5.34 -6.03
N THR A 128 11.16 -6.47 -6.38
CA THR A 128 11.19 -6.95 -7.78
C THR A 128 9.83 -7.47 -8.21
N THR A 129 9.68 -7.75 -9.51
CA THR A 129 8.50 -8.45 -10.08
C THR A 129 8.25 -9.84 -9.48
N GLU A 130 9.26 -10.42 -8.82
CA GLU A 130 9.20 -11.70 -8.14
C GLU A 130 8.93 -11.58 -6.62
N CYS A 131 8.61 -10.37 -6.13
CA CYS A 131 8.40 -10.06 -4.71
C CYS A 131 9.65 -10.21 -3.84
N ARG A 132 10.84 -10.00 -4.40
CA ARG A 132 12.08 -9.94 -3.61
C ARG A 132 12.32 -8.50 -3.16
N GLU A 133 12.49 -8.31 -1.87
CA GLU A 133 12.78 -6.99 -1.30
C GLU A 133 14.17 -6.51 -1.70
N MET A 134 14.28 -5.26 -2.10
CA MET A 134 15.54 -4.60 -2.46
C MET A 134 16.06 -3.78 -1.28
N THR A 135 17.37 -3.83 -1.06
CA THR A 135 18.05 -3.12 0.02
C THR A 135 18.43 -1.69 -0.41
N GLY A 136 17.42 -0.90 -0.78
CA GLY A 136 17.55 0.55 -0.98
C GLY A 136 17.13 1.06 -2.37
N GLN A 137 16.86 2.37 -2.45
CA GLN A 137 16.43 3.04 -3.68
C GLN A 137 17.45 2.98 -4.83
N ARG A 138 18.75 2.87 -4.52
CA ARG A 138 19.82 2.85 -5.52
C ARG A 138 19.73 1.61 -6.43
N GLU A 139 19.43 0.45 -5.85
CA GLU A 139 19.26 -0.80 -6.59
C GLU A 139 18.06 -0.75 -7.55
N TYR A 140 16.99 -0.02 -7.21
CA TYR A 140 15.82 0.12 -8.10
C TYR A 140 16.15 0.87 -9.40
N GLY A 141 17.04 1.87 -9.34
CA GLY A 141 17.47 2.64 -10.52
C GLY A 141 18.46 1.91 -11.43
N GLU A 142 19.28 1.03 -10.88
CA GLU A 142 20.31 0.29 -11.64
C GLU A 142 19.72 -0.82 -12.52
N ILE A 143 18.56 -1.37 -12.15
CA ILE A 143 17.88 -2.43 -12.92
C ILE A 143 17.25 -1.90 -14.22
N GLY A 144 16.98 -0.59 -14.31
CA GLY A 144 16.58 0.10 -15.54
C GLY A 144 17.75 0.41 -16.50
N GLY A 145 18.98 0.17 -16.06
CA GLY A 145 20.21 0.44 -16.81
C GLY A 145 20.86 -0.80 -17.41
N GLN A 146 20.11 -1.67 -18.08
CA GLN A 146 20.72 -2.80 -18.80
C GLN A 146 19.91 -3.29 -20.01
N ARG A 147 20.04 -2.56 -21.13
CA ARG A 147 20.56 -3.02 -22.44
C ARG A 147 19.95 -2.19 -23.59
N ARG A 148 20.84 -1.38 -24.19
CA ARG A 148 20.90 -0.89 -25.58
C ARG A 148 19.67 -0.23 -26.19
#